data_AF-A0A442PBW2-F1
#
_entry.id   AF-A0A442PBW2-F1
#
_cell.length_a   1.000
_cell.length_b   1.000
_cell.length_c   1.000
_cell.angle_alpha   90.00
_cell.angle_beta   90.00
_cell.angle_gamma   90.00
#
_symmetry.space_group_name_H-M   'P 1'
#
loop_
_entity.id
_entity.type
_entity.pdbx_description
1 polymer ?
#
loop_
_entity_poly.entity_id
_entity_poly.type
_entity_poly.pdbx_seq_one_letter_code
_entity_poly.pdbx_strand_id
1 'polypeptide(L)'
;MDDILYGTRDKRGNWTPNKRPQRAPIFVWPIQPLKLLRWLPGYLFPWNAIYFTISVLSWVYLTPALDTMREFHADWILLTLLRNAALTVLLYGGFHFVLYIQRRQDTNFKYNRKWPDSDNQTFMFGSQTAENVFWTMCSGVPVWTAFEALTWWMYANGYMPYLEFGTHPVYFIALVLLMPAWRELHFYMIHRIIHIGPLYHIVHKVHHKNVNPGPWSGMSMSTLEHIVYFSGVLIHFVVPSHPVHAMFQLMHAGLSPAKSHVGFDRMIVDDDKAINTDNFYHYLHHKYFEVNYGERRIPLDEWFGTAHDGSPEADERMYKRIKSKKWARGS
;
A
#
# COMPACT_ATOMS: atom_id res chain seq x y z
N MET A 1 -2.84 22.67 -15.79
CA MET A 1 -1.51 22.02 -15.85
C MET A 1 -1.37 21.05 -17.04
N ASP A 2 -0.34 21.20 -17.88
CA ASP A 2 -0.04 20.30 -19.03
C ASP A 2 0.92 19.16 -18.60
N ASP A 3 0.57 17.88 -18.85
CA ASP A 3 1.42 16.74 -18.48
C ASP A 3 2.65 16.55 -19.36
N ILE A 4 2.67 17.11 -20.57
CA ILE A 4 3.79 17.01 -21.51
C ILE A 4 5.05 17.65 -20.92
N LEU A 5 4.89 18.64 -20.04
CA LEU A 5 6.00 19.29 -19.32
C LEU A 5 6.67 18.37 -18.28
N TYR A 6 6.00 17.29 -17.87
CA TYR A 6 6.40 16.45 -16.75
C TYR A 6 6.71 15.00 -17.13
N GLY A 7 6.41 14.61 -18.36
CA GLY A 7 6.59 13.25 -18.84
C GLY A 7 6.34 13.12 -20.33
N THR A 8 6.45 11.89 -20.82
CA THR A 8 6.24 11.56 -22.22
C THR A 8 5.19 10.47 -22.35
N ARG A 9 4.46 10.46 -23.47
CA ARG A 9 3.54 9.37 -23.82
C ARG A 9 4.11 8.48 -24.92
N ASP A 10 3.94 7.17 -24.78
CA ASP A 10 4.26 6.22 -25.85
C ASP A 10 3.18 6.23 -26.95
N LYS A 11 3.40 5.47 -28.03
CA LYS A 11 2.44 5.33 -29.14
C LYS A 11 1.08 4.74 -28.72
N ARG A 12 1.02 4.06 -27.57
CA ARG A 12 -0.21 3.48 -27.00
C ARG A 12 -0.89 4.44 -26.01
N GLY A 13 -0.31 5.62 -25.80
CA GLY A 13 -0.80 6.66 -24.90
C GLY A 13 -0.38 6.45 -23.44
N ASN A 14 0.46 5.46 -23.11
CA ASN A 14 0.94 5.26 -21.75
C ASN A 14 1.90 6.38 -21.37
N TRP A 15 1.70 6.93 -20.18
CA TRP A 15 2.47 8.05 -19.66
C TRP A 15 3.64 7.57 -18.80
N THR A 16 4.80 8.20 -18.98
CA THR A 16 6.02 7.95 -18.21
C THR A 16 6.55 9.29 -17.68
N PRO A 17 6.80 9.43 -16.36
CA PRO A 17 7.36 10.65 -15.78
C PRO A 17 8.80 10.89 -16.24
N ASN A 18 9.16 12.16 -16.44
CA ASN A 18 10.56 12.57 -16.58
C ASN A 18 11.34 12.33 -15.28
N LYS A 19 10.67 12.53 -14.14
CA LYS A 19 11.25 12.28 -12.81
C LYS A 19 11.23 10.79 -12.51
N ARG A 20 12.40 10.18 -12.49
CA ARG A 20 12.56 8.78 -12.08
C ARG A 20 12.27 8.58 -10.59
N PRO A 21 11.80 7.38 -10.17
CA PRO A 21 11.65 7.06 -8.76
C PRO A 21 12.97 7.21 -8.00
N GLN A 22 12.98 8.03 -6.95
CA GLN A 22 14.17 8.28 -6.12
C GLN A 22 14.06 7.54 -4.78
N ARG A 23 15.18 7.07 -4.22
CA ARG A 23 15.20 6.41 -2.91
C ARG A 23 15.20 7.43 -1.77
N ALA A 24 14.73 6.98 -0.60
CA ALA A 24 14.96 7.71 0.63
C ALA A 24 16.49 7.78 0.91
N PRO A 25 17.01 8.92 1.37
CA PRO A 25 18.43 9.11 1.66
C PRO A 25 18.85 8.46 3.00
N ILE A 26 18.30 7.29 3.32
CA ILE A 26 18.57 6.53 4.57
C ILE A 26 19.75 5.57 4.36
N PHE A 27 19.74 4.82 3.26
CA PHE A 27 20.72 3.77 2.97
C PHE A 27 21.75 4.22 1.92
N VAL A 28 22.12 5.51 1.95
CA VAL A 28 23.11 6.09 1.02
C VAL A 28 24.44 6.25 1.76
N TRP A 29 25.50 5.64 1.23
CA TRP A 29 26.85 5.75 1.78
C TRP A 29 27.73 6.69 0.92
N PRO A 30 28.53 7.60 1.52
CA PRO A 30 28.60 7.90 2.95
C PRO A 30 27.28 8.53 3.46
N ILE A 31 26.98 8.38 4.76
CA ILE A 31 25.76 8.92 5.38
C ILE A 31 25.64 10.42 5.06
N GLN A 32 24.44 10.88 4.68
CA GLN A 32 24.18 12.26 4.24
C GLN A 32 23.17 12.96 5.18
N PRO A 33 23.56 13.40 6.39
CA PRO A 33 22.62 13.88 7.42
C PRO A 33 21.73 15.03 6.95
N LEU A 34 22.30 16.00 6.21
CA LEU A 34 21.53 17.14 5.69
C LEU A 34 20.45 16.70 4.68
N LYS A 35 20.71 15.69 3.86
CA LYS A 35 19.69 15.15 2.94
C LYS A 35 18.62 14.39 3.69
N LEU A 36 19.00 13.63 4.72
CA LEU A 36 18.05 12.94 5.59
C LEU A 36 17.12 13.94 6.31
N LEU A 37 17.68 14.99 6.91
CA LEU A 37 16.90 16.05 7.57
C LEU A 37 15.94 16.76 6.62
N ARG A 38 16.37 17.05 5.37
CA ARG A 38 15.50 17.64 4.34
C ARG A 38 14.41 16.69 3.83
N TRP A 39 14.61 15.38 3.95
CA TRP A 39 13.65 14.37 3.52
C TRP A 39 12.59 14.06 4.59
N LEU A 40 12.94 14.17 5.87
CA LEU A 40 12.05 13.86 7.00
C LEU A 40 10.66 14.54 6.93
N PRO A 41 10.52 15.83 6.56
CA PRO A 41 9.20 16.44 6.44
C PRO A 41 8.28 15.71 5.45
N GLY A 42 8.80 15.27 4.30
CA GLY A 42 8.02 14.51 3.31
C GLY A 42 7.77 13.06 3.71
N TYR A 43 8.58 12.51 4.61
CA TYR A 43 8.30 11.23 5.25
C TYR A 43 7.14 11.34 6.25
N LEU A 44 7.05 12.42 7.01
CA LEU A 44 6.00 12.62 8.01
C LEU A 44 4.69 13.11 7.36
N PHE A 45 4.77 14.06 6.43
CA PHE A 45 3.61 14.77 5.90
C PHE A 45 3.44 14.62 4.39
N PRO A 46 2.19 14.70 3.88
CA PRO A 46 0.95 14.72 4.67
C PRO A 46 0.46 13.31 5.03
N TRP A 47 0.86 12.28 4.26
CA TRP A 47 0.16 10.99 4.26
C TRP A 47 0.35 10.19 5.54
N ASN A 48 1.58 10.05 6.04
CA ASN A 48 1.80 9.32 7.29
C ASN A 48 1.12 10.03 8.46
N ALA A 49 1.17 11.37 8.51
CA ALA A 49 0.43 12.16 9.48
C ALA A 49 -1.09 11.96 9.37
N ILE A 50 -1.67 11.93 8.17
CA ILE A 50 -3.10 11.65 7.96
C ILE A 50 -3.46 10.26 8.50
N TYR A 51 -2.71 9.22 8.12
CA TYR A 51 -2.99 7.86 8.61
C TYR A 51 -2.82 7.76 10.12
N PHE A 52 -1.78 8.36 10.69
CA PHE A 52 -1.57 8.38 12.14
C PHE A 52 -2.70 9.12 12.88
N THR A 53 -3.15 10.26 12.37
CA THR A 53 -4.29 11.00 12.92
C THR A 53 -5.57 10.16 12.86
N ILE A 54 -5.86 9.51 11.73
CA ILE A 54 -6.99 8.58 11.62
C ILE A 54 -6.88 7.47 12.66
N SER A 55 -5.68 6.93 12.89
CA SER A 55 -5.46 5.89 13.89
C SER A 55 -5.68 6.37 15.31
N VAL A 56 -5.17 7.54 15.69
CA VAL A 56 -5.39 8.12 17.02
C VAL A 56 -6.88 8.40 17.23
N LEU A 57 -7.55 9.04 16.26
CA LEU A 57 -8.98 9.31 16.34
C LEU A 57 -9.80 8.01 16.42
N SER A 58 -9.42 7.00 15.62
CA SER A 58 -10.11 5.71 15.64
C SER A 58 -9.92 5.00 16.98
N TRP A 59 -8.70 5.00 17.52
CA TRP A 59 -8.40 4.39 18.82
C TRP A 59 -9.11 5.09 19.97
N VAL A 60 -9.17 6.42 19.97
CA VAL A 60 -9.74 7.20 21.08
C VAL A 60 -11.26 7.24 21.04
N TYR A 61 -11.87 7.34 19.85
CA TYR A 61 -13.30 7.63 19.71
C TYR A 61 -14.11 6.50 19.05
N LEU A 62 -13.46 5.62 18.28
CA LEU A 62 -14.13 4.60 17.46
C LEU A 62 -13.61 3.18 17.76
N THR A 63 -13.03 3.00 18.94
CA THR A 63 -12.64 1.71 19.51
C THR A 63 -13.11 1.72 20.96
N PRO A 64 -13.80 0.66 21.44
CA PRO A 64 -14.25 0.60 22.82
C PRO A 64 -13.09 0.59 23.82
N ALA A 65 -13.44 0.77 25.10
CA ALA A 65 -12.48 0.59 26.18
C ALA A 65 -11.93 -0.85 26.18
N LEU A 66 -10.66 -0.99 26.59
CA LEU A 66 -9.99 -2.30 26.66
C LEU A 66 -10.78 -3.32 27.49
N ASP A 67 -11.39 -2.91 28.60
CA ASP A 67 -12.17 -3.82 29.45
C ASP A 67 -13.35 -4.46 28.70
N THR A 68 -14.01 -3.73 27.80
CA THR A 68 -15.11 -4.26 26.96
C THR A 68 -14.62 -5.32 25.97
N MET A 69 -13.35 -5.26 25.57
CA MET A 69 -12.76 -6.13 24.55
C MET A 69 -12.08 -7.38 25.14
N ARG A 70 -12.26 -7.65 26.44
CA ARG A 70 -11.75 -8.89 27.08
C ARG A 70 -12.42 -10.15 26.55
N GLU A 71 -13.69 -10.02 26.16
CA GLU A 71 -14.47 -11.09 25.53
C GLU A 71 -14.90 -10.66 24.12
N PHE A 72 -14.99 -11.63 23.22
CA PHE A 72 -15.47 -11.38 21.87
C PHE A 72 -17.00 -11.20 21.90
N HIS A 73 -17.45 -10.01 21.53
CA HIS A 73 -18.86 -9.71 21.36
C HIS A 73 -19.11 -9.14 19.97
N ALA A 74 -20.25 -9.51 19.40
CA ALA A 74 -20.60 -9.15 18.03
C ALA A 74 -20.77 -7.63 17.83
N ASP A 75 -21.18 -6.90 18.86
CA ASP A 75 -21.45 -5.47 18.84
C ASP A 75 -20.18 -4.65 18.54
N TRP A 76 -19.10 -4.86 19.31
CA TRP A 76 -17.87 -4.10 19.10
C TRP A 76 -17.07 -4.56 17.88
N ILE A 77 -17.15 -5.85 17.54
CA ILE A 77 -16.57 -6.35 16.29
C ILE A 77 -17.30 -5.73 15.09
N LEU A 78 -18.64 -5.63 15.16
CA LEU A 78 -19.44 -4.99 14.12
C LEU A 78 -19.15 -3.48 14.04
N LEU A 79 -18.99 -2.79 15.17
CA LEU A 79 -18.55 -1.39 15.19
C LEU A 79 -17.22 -1.21 14.46
N THR A 80 -16.25 -2.09 14.74
CA THR A 80 -14.93 -2.10 14.10
C THR A 80 -15.04 -2.36 12.60
N LEU A 81 -15.87 -3.33 12.19
CA LEU A 81 -16.13 -3.66 10.80
C LEU A 81 -16.73 -2.47 10.05
N LEU A 82 -17.78 -1.86 10.62
CA LEU A 82 -18.48 -0.72 10.02
C LEU A 82 -17.56 0.50 9.90
N ARG A 83 -16.72 0.74 10.91
CA ARG A 83 -15.71 1.81 10.87
C ARG A 83 -14.70 1.58 9.76
N ASN A 84 -14.13 0.37 9.67
CA ASN A 84 -13.15 0.02 8.62
C ASN A 84 -13.77 0.08 7.22
N ALA A 85 -15.02 -0.38 7.07
CA ALA A 85 -15.79 -0.27 5.84
C ALA A 85 -16.04 1.20 5.46
N ALA A 86 -16.48 2.03 6.40
CA ALA A 86 -16.74 3.45 6.17
C ALA A 86 -15.47 4.21 5.76
N LEU A 87 -14.35 4.00 6.45
CA LEU A 87 -13.05 4.59 6.09
C LEU A 87 -12.57 4.12 4.70
N THR A 88 -12.78 2.84 4.39
CA THR A 88 -12.45 2.28 3.08
C THR A 88 -13.29 2.92 1.98
N VAL A 89 -14.62 2.98 2.14
CA VAL A 89 -15.52 3.62 1.18
C VAL A 89 -15.20 5.10 1.01
N LEU A 90 -14.94 5.82 2.10
CA LEU A 90 -14.59 7.24 2.05
C LEU A 90 -13.31 7.47 1.23
N LEU A 91 -12.26 6.71 1.50
CA LEU A 91 -10.95 6.95 0.88
C LEU A 91 -10.86 6.35 -0.54
N TYR A 92 -11.15 5.06 -0.68
CA TYR A 92 -11.10 4.36 -1.97
C TYR A 92 -12.20 4.86 -2.91
N GLY A 93 -13.42 4.98 -2.39
CA GLY A 93 -14.55 5.52 -3.12
C GLY A 93 -14.36 7.00 -3.44
N GLY A 94 -13.80 7.80 -2.54
CA GLY A 94 -13.47 9.21 -2.79
C GLY A 94 -12.49 9.38 -3.95
N PHE A 95 -11.35 8.68 -3.92
CA PHE A 95 -10.41 8.71 -5.04
C PHE A 95 -11.05 8.20 -6.34
N HIS A 96 -11.79 7.10 -6.28
CA HIS A 96 -12.45 6.53 -7.46
C HIS A 96 -13.49 7.49 -8.04
N PHE A 97 -14.30 8.12 -7.19
CA PHE A 97 -15.32 9.07 -7.61
C PHE A 97 -14.70 10.28 -8.33
N VAL A 98 -13.68 10.90 -7.74
CA VAL A 98 -13.05 12.09 -8.32
C VAL A 98 -12.28 11.75 -9.61
N LEU A 99 -11.52 10.66 -9.62
CA LEU A 99 -10.57 10.35 -10.70
C LEU A 99 -11.15 9.49 -11.83
N TYR A 100 -12.13 8.62 -11.53
CA TYR A 100 -12.64 7.63 -12.49
C TYR A 100 -14.10 7.85 -12.90
N ILE A 101 -14.93 8.40 -12.00
CA ILE A 101 -16.34 8.73 -12.29
C ILE A 101 -16.45 10.17 -12.82
N GLN A 102 -16.06 11.16 -12.02
CA GLN A 102 -16.06 12.57 -12.44
C GLN A 102 -14.98 12.87 -13.47
N ARG A 103 -13.88 12.10 -13.48
CA ARG A 103 -12.73 12.26 -14.38
C ARG A 103 -12.25 13.71 -14.44
N ARG A 104 -12.10 14.37 -13.28
CA ARG A 104 -11.78 15.81 -13.21
C ARG A 104 -10.51 16.22 -13.97
N GLN A 105 -9.53 15.31 -14.07
CA GLN A 105 -8.30 15.51 -14.84
C GLN A 105 -8.21 14.61 -16.09
N ASP A 106 -9.32 13.99 -16.48
CA ASP A 106 -9.41 12.99 -17.56
C ASP A 106 -8.19 12.04 -17.57
N THR A 107 -7.41 12.03 -18.64
CA THR A 107 -6.22 11.18 -18.78
C THR A 107 -4.91 11.88 -18.42
N ASN A 108 -4.96 13.14 -18.01
CA ASN A 108 -3.79 13.94 -17.62
C ASN A 108 -3.06 13.24 -16.46
N PHE A 109 -1.75 13.01 -16.61
CA PHE A 109 -0.91 12.21 -15.68
C PHE A 109 -1.31 10.73 -15.49
N LYS A 110 -2.28 10.20 -16.22
CA LYS A 110 -2.68 8.78 -16.11
C LYS A 110 -1.63 7.88 -16.77
N TYR A 111 -1.08 6.93 -16.01
CA TYR A 111 -0.01 6.04 -16.48
C TYR A 111 -0.42 5.19 -17.68
N ASN A 112 -1.61 4.60 -17.62
CA ASN A 112 -2.21 3.88 -18.74
C ASN A 112 -3.45 4.65 -19.20
N ARG A 113 -3.50 5.03 -20.49
CA ARG A 113 -4.59 5.84 -21.04
C ARG A 113 -5.96 5.16 -20.95
N LYS A 114 -6.00 3.82 -20.90
CA LYS A 114 -7.27 3.08 -20.80
C LYS A 114 -7.92 3.27 -19.43
N TRP A 115 -9.25 3.30 -19.45
CA TRP A 115 -10.08 3.22 -18.25
C TRP A 115 -10.23 1.76 -17.79
N PRO A 116 -10.68 1.50 -16.56
CA PRO A 116 -10.90 0.14 -16.07
C PRO A 116 -11.81 -0.68 -16.99
N ASP A 117 -11.52 -1.96 -17.14
CA ASP A 117 -12.29 -2.83 -18.02
C ASP A 117 -13.71 -3.06 -17.45
N SER A 118 -14.72 -2.90 -18.30
CA SER A 118 -16.14 -3.08 -17.97
C SER A 118 -16.83 -4.22 -18.71
N ASP A 119 -16.15 -4.84 -19.67
CA ASP A 119 -16.63 -6.00 -20.45
C ASP A 119 -15.44 -6.94 -20.70
N ASN A 120 -14.96 -7.59 -19.63
CA ASN A 120 -13.83 -8.51 -19.68
C ASN A 120 -14.06 -9.70 -18.74
N GLN A 121 -14.22 -10.89 -19.32
CA GLN A 121 -14.48 -12.15 -18.59
C GLN A 121 -13.33 -12.59 -17.66
N THR A 122 -12.17 -11.94 -17.73
CA THR A 122 -11.06 -12.18 -16.78
C THR A 122 -11.44 -11.73 -15.36
N PHE A 123 -12.29 -10.70 -15.24
CA PHE A 123 -12.79 -10.19 -13.97
C PHE A 123 -14.14 -10.82 -13.62
N MET A 124 -14.36 -11.09 -12.33
CA MET A 124 -15.67 -11.42 -11.80
C MET A 124 -16.67 -10.33 -12.19
N PHE A 125 -17.89 -10.77 -12.53
CA PHE A 125 -18.97 -9.88 -12.99
C PHE A 125 -18.65 -9.14 -14.31
N GLY A 126 -17.58 -9.50 -15.03
CA GLY A 126 -17.17 -8.84 -16.26
C GLY A 126 -16.58 -7.43 -16.08
N SER A 127 -16.40 -6.97 -14.83
CA SER A 127 -16.01 -5.60 -14.50
C SER A 127 -14.87 -5.57 -13.49
N GLN A 128 -13.76 -4.94 -13.89
CA GLN A 128 -12.59 -4.74 -13.03
C GLN A 128 -12.97 -4.01 -11.74
N THR A 129 -13.75 -2.93 -11.84
CA THR A 129 -14.15 -2.15 -10.66
C THR A 129 -15.04 -2.97 -9.73
N ALA A 130 -15.99 -3.75 -10.27
CA ALA A 130 -16.88 -4.57 -9.46
C ALA A 130 -16.12 -5.68 -8.71
N GLU A 131 -15.23 -6.41 -9.41
CA GLU A 131 -14.34 -7.40 -8.78
C GLU A 131 -13.47 -6.76 -7.69
N ASN A 132 -12.92 -5.56 -7.96
CA ASN A 132 -12.06 -4.88 -7.01
C ASN A 132 -12.78 -4.45 -5.74
N VAL A 133 -13.99 -3.88 -5.88
CA VAL A 133 -14.84 -3.52 -4.74
C VAL A 133 -15.23 -4.78 -3.96
N PHE A 134 -15.59 -5.86 -4.64
CA PHE A 134 -15.96 -7.13 -3.98
C PHE A 134 -14.81 -7.68 -3.12
N TRP A 135 -13.61 -7.85 -3.69
CA TRP A 135 -12.48 -8.37 -2.90
C TRP A 135 -12.09 -7.44 -1.75
N THR A 136 -12.15 -6.12 -1.98
CA THR A 136 -11.84 -5.14 -0.94
C THR A 136 -12.85 -5.22 0.22
N MET A 137 -14.16 -5.17 -0.08
CA MET A 137 -15.20 -5.03 0.93
C MET A 137 -15.65 -6.35 1.55
N CYS A 138 -15.61 -7.45 0.79
CA CYS A 138 -16.06 -8.77 1.23
C CYS A 138 -14.93 -9.68 1.70
N SER A 139 -13.66 -9.30 1.51
CA SER A 139 -12.50 -10.04 2.01
C SER A 139 -11.51 -9.14 2.77
N GLY A 140 -10.99 -8.10 2.14
CA GLY A 140 -9.96 -7.24 2.74
C GLY A 140 -10.39 -6.57 4.04
N VAL A 141 -11.54 -5.88 4.04
CA VAL A 141 -12.10 -5.20 5.21
C VAL A 141 -12.47 -6.17 6.35
N PRO A 142 -13.13 -7.32 6.10
CA PRO A 142 -13.34 -8.34 7.12
C PRO A 142 -12.03 -8.92 7.70
N VAL A 143 -11.04 -9.24 6.88
CA VAL A 143 -9.75 -9.77 7.36
C VAL A 143 -9.00 -8.73 8.18
N TRP A 144 -8.97 -7.48 7.74
CA TRP A 144 -8.43 -6.36 8.52
C TRP A 144 -9.11 -6.29 9.90
N THR A 145 -10.44 -6.31 9.92
CA THR A 145 -11.23 -6.26 11.14
C THR A 145 -10.95 -7.44 12.06
N ALA A 146 -10.75 -8.64 11.52
CA ALA A 146 -10.39 -9.82 12.32
C ALA A 146 -9.02 -9.69 12.99
N PHE A 147 -8.00 -9.18 12.28
CA PHE A 147 -6.70 -8.88 12.88
C PHE A 147 -6.79 -7.83 13.97
N GLU A 148 -7.60 -6.81 13.74
CA GLU A 148 -7.85 -5.77 14.73
C GLU A 148 -8.53 -6.31 15.98
N ALA A 149 -9.61 -7.08 15.82
CA ALA A 149 -10.34 -7.68 16.92
C ALA A 149 -9.46 -8.61 17.75
N LEU A 150 -8.65 -9.45 17.10
CA LEU A 150 -7.67 -10.29 17.77
C LEU A 150 -6.65 -9.45 18.54
N THR A 151 -6.13 -8.38 17.94
CA THR A 151 -5.12 -7.52 18.56
C THR A 151 -5.67 -6.82 19.81
N TRP A 152 -6.89 -6.30 19.75
CA TRP A 152 -7.52 -5.65 20.92
C TRP A 152 -7.84 -6.62 22.03
N TRP A 153 -8.36 -7.80 21.68
CA TRP A 153 -8.59 -8.87 22.64
C TRP A 153 -7.29 -9.30 23.34
N MET A 154 -6.19 -9.41 22.60
CA MET A 154 -4.88 -9.74 23.16
C MET A 154 -4.35 -8.66 24.12
N TYR A 155 -4.50 -7.37 23.77
CA TYR A 155 -4.16 -6.27 24.68
C TYR A 155 -5.05 -6.23 25.92
N ALA A 156 -6.36 -6.40 25.76
CA ALA A 156 -7.35 -6.35 26.83
C ALA A 156 -7.13 -7.43 27.90
N ASN A 157 -6.63 -8.59 27.49
CA ASN A 157 -6.33 -9.72 28.37
C ASN A 157 -4.86 -9.77 28.84
N GLY A 158 -4.04 -8.79 28.45
CA GLY A 158 -2.63 -8.75 28.86
C GLY A 158 -1.77 -9.85 28.25
N TYR A 159 -2.17 -10.45 27.12
CA TYR A 159 -1.40 -11.47 26.42
C TYR A 159 -0.27 -10.91 25.55
N MET A 160 -0.18 -9.59 25.42
CA MET A 160 0.86 -8.90 24.68
C MET A 160 1.59 -7.89 25.56
N PRO A 161 2.89 -7.63 25.26
CA PRO A 161 3.65 -6.64 26.00
C PRO A 161 3.09 -5.23 25.74
N TYR A 162 2.65 -4.58 26.81
CA TYR A 162 2.09 -3.22 26.77
C TYR A 162 3.18 -2.17 26.99
N LEU A 163 3.20 -1.14 26.15
CA LEU A 163 4.05 0.04 26.35
C LEU A 163 3.22 1.21 26.85
N GLU A 164 3.51 1.68 28.05
CA GLU A 164 2.94 2.90 28.60
C GLU A 164 3.68 4.15 28.10
N PHE A 165 2.92 5.12 27.58
CA PHE A 165 3.52 6.33 27.00
C PHE A 165 4.22 7.21 28.05
N GLY A 166 3.63 7.38 29.24
CA GLY A 166 4.15 8.28 30.27
C GLY A 166 5.53 7.88 30.78
N THR A 167 5.82 6.59 30.82
CA THR A 167 7.09 6.03 31.29
C THR A 167 8.13 5.93 30.17
N HIS A 168 7.69 5.76 28.91
CA HIS A 168 8.58 5.52 27.77
C HIS A 168 8.27 6.37 26.53
N PRO A 169 8.21 7.72 26.65
CA PRO A 169 7.77 8.58 25.55
C PRO A 169 8.71 8.56 24.33
N VAL A 170 10.02 8.46 24.55
CA VAL A 170 11.02 8.40 23.47
C VAL A 170 10.86 7.11 22.65
N TYR A 171 10.69 5.98 23.33
CA TYR A 171 10.52 4.68 22.67
C TYR A 171 9.18 4.61 21.91
N PHE A 172 8.11 5.17 22.48
CA PHE A 172 6.83 5.34 21.78
C PHE A 172 7.01 6.13 20.47
N ILE A 173 7.63 7.31 20.52
CA ILE A 173 7.83 8.13 19.32
C ILE A 173 8.71 7.40 18.31
N ALA A 174 9.78 6.74 18.76
CA ALA A 174 10.64 5.95 17.89
C ALA A 174 9.87 4.83 17.18
N LEU A 175 8.99 4.11 17.89
CA LEU A 175 8.15 3.07 17.27
C LEU A 175 7.22 3.66 16.20
N VAL A 176 6.51 4.76 16.49
CA VAL A 176 5.66 5.44 15.49
C VAL A 176 6.45 5.76 14.21
N LEU A 177 7.67 6.28 14.36
CA LEU A 177 8.55 6.61 13.23
C LEU A 177 9.15 5.38 12.52
N LEU A 178 9.24 4.23 13.18
CA LEU A 178 9.75 3.00 12.57
C LEU A 178 8.65 2.19 11.89
N MET A 179 7.39 2.35 12.27
CA MET A 179 6.27 1.54 11.76
C MET A 179 6.15 1.54 10.22
N PRO A 180 6.23 2.68 9.50
CA PRO A 180 6.17 2.65 8.04
C PRO A 180 7.35 1.89 7.40
N ALA A 181 8.51 1.84 8.05
CA ALA A 181 9.67 1.07 7.59
C ALA A 181 9.48 -0.43 7.87
N TRP A 182 8.96 -0.80 9.04
CA TRP A 182 8.58 -2.19 9.35
C TRP A 182 7.56 -2.73 8.35
N ARG A 183 6.49 -1.96 8.08
CA ARG A 183 5.48 -2.33 7.09
C ARG A 183 6.10 -2.58 5.72
N GLU A 184 7.03 -1.74 5.28
CA GLU A 184 7.70 -1.90 3.99
C GLU A 184 8.55 -3.16 3.92
N LEU A 185 9.31 -3.45 4.98
CA LEU A 185 10.10 -4.68 5.07
C LEU A 185 9.19 -5.91 5.04
N HIS A 186 8.15 -5.94 5.88
CA HIS A 186 7.17 -7.02 5.94
C HIS A 186 6.47 -7.22 4.60
N PHE A 187 6.00 -6.13 3.97
CA PHE A 187 5.38 -6.17 2.65
C PHE A 187 6.33 -6.74 1.60
N TYR A 188 7.57 -6.27 1.52
CA TYR A 188 8.55 -6.80 0.55
C TYR A 188 8.77 -8.31 0.71
N MET A 189 8.93 -8.77 1.95
CA MET A 189 9.19 -10.19 2.23
C MET A 189 8.05 -11.06 1.72
N ILE A 190 6.82 -10.75 2.10
CA ILE A 190 5.64 -11.52 1.68
C ILE A 190 5.40 -11.35 0.19
N HIS A 191 5.45 -10.12 -0.32
CA HIS A 191 5.16 -9.81 -1.70
C HIS A 191 6.10 -10.58 -2.65
N ARG A 192 7.40 -10.59 -2.36
CA ARG A 192 8.35 -11.37 -3.15
C ARG A 192 8.10 -12.88 -3.07
N ILE A 193 7.70 -13.40 -1.91
CA ILE A 193 7.36 -14.82 -1.74
C ILE A 193 6.11 -15.20 -2.54
N ILE A 194 5.05 -14.39 -2.50
CA ILE A 194 3.81 -14.67 -3.22
C ILE A 194 3.95 -14.51 -4.74
N HIS A 195 5.06 -13.97 -5.24
CA HIS A 195 5.42 -14.00 -6.66
C HIS A 195 6.12 -15.30 -7.11
N ILE A 196 6.39 -16.23 -6.20
CA ILE A 196 6.96 -17.54 -6.56
C ILE A 196 5.88 -18.41 -7.19
N GLY A 197 6.16 -18.98 -8.37
CA GLY A 197 5.26 -19.71 -9.28
C GLY A 197 3.93 -20.24 -8.70
N PRO A 198 3.92 -21.27 -7.84
CA PRO A 198 2.68 -21.82 -7.29
C PRO A 198 1.90 -20.82 -6.42
N LEU A 199 2.61 -20.08 -5.55
CA LEU A 199 2.01 -19.09 -4.65
C LEU A 199 1.40 -17.93 -5.44
N TYR A 200 2.00 -17.53 -6.56
CA TYR A 200 1.42 -16.50 -7.42
C TYR A 200 0.02 -16.88 -7.89
N HIS A 201 -0.15 -18.11 -8.39
CA HIS A 201 -1.43 -18.55 -8.95
C HIS A 201 -2.52 -18.71 -7.89
N ILE A 202 -2.15 -19.03 -6.65
CA ILE A 202 -3.08 -19.27 -5.54
C ILE A 202 -3.41 -17.97 -4.79
N VAL A 203 -2.39 -17.14 -4.54
CA VAL A 203 -2.47 -16.01 -3.60
C VAL A 203 -2.57 -14.69 -4.34
N HIS A 204 -1.69 -14.43 -5.31
CA HIS A 204 -1.45 -13.08 -5.82
C HIS A 204 -2.06 -12.76 -7.20
N LYS A 205 -2.51 -13.79 -7.93
CA LYS A 205 -3.07 -13.66 -9.27
C LYS A 205 -4.25 -12.69 -9.33
N VAL A 206 -5.11 -12.67 -8.32
CA VAL A 206 -6.28 -11.76 -8.25
C VAL A 206 -5.82 -10.31 -8.30
N HIS A 207 -4.83 -9.95 -7.47
CA HIS A 207 -4.29 -8.59 -7.44
C HIS A 207 -3.73 -8.18 -8.81
N HIS A 208 -2.94 -9.05 -9.42
CA HIS A 208 -2.26 -8.81 -10.70
C HIS A 208 -3.13 -8.87 -11.95
N LYS A 209 -4.40 -9.25 -11.85
CA LYS A 209 -5.36 -8.98 -12.95
C LYS A 209 -5.44 -7.47 -13.24
N ASN A 210 -5.15 -6.63 -12.24
CA ASN A 210 -5.19 -5.18 -12.32
C ASN A 210 -3.92 -4.54 -12.91
N VAL A 211 -3.45 -4.99 -14.08
CA VAL A 211 -2.30 -4.40 -14.81
C VAL A 211 -2.42 -2.89 -15.08
N ASN A 212 -3.66 -2.40 -15.10
CA ASN A 212 -4.02 -0.98 -15.08
C ASN A 212 -4.71 -0.69 -13.75
N PRO A 213 -3.96 -0.41 -12.67
CA PRO A 213 -4.54 -0.27 -11.35
C PRO A 213 -5.42 0.98 -11.25
N GLY A 214 -6.40 0.89 -10.37
CA GLY A 214 -7.20 2.01 -9.88
C GLY A 214 -7.36 1.93 -8.35
N PRO A 215 -7.98 2.92 -7.69
CA PRO A 215 -7.99 3.02 -6.23
C PRO A 215 -8.40 1.70 -5.53
N TRP A 216 -9.51 1.10 -5.96
CA TRP A 216 -10.02 -0.18 -5.44
C TRP A 216 -9.11 -1.39 -5.70
N SER A 217 -8.23 -1.36 -6.70
CA SER A 217 -7.29 -2.47 -6.93
C SER A 217 -6.27 -2.61 -5.79
N GLY A 218 -6.06 -1.57 -4.98
CA GLY A 218 -5.08 -1.60 -3.89
C GLY A 218 -5.37 -2.59 -2.77
N MET A 219 -6.63 -2.97 -2.57
CA MET A 219 -7.05 -4.07 -1.67
C MET A 219 -7.91 -5.10 -2.42
N SER A 220 -7.80 -5.15 -3.75
CA SER A 220 -8.35 -6.28 -4.49
C SER A 220 -7.31 -7.38 -4.54
N MET A 221 -7.43 -8.31 -3.60
CA MET A 221 -6.51 -9.44 -3.44
C MET A 221 -7.30 -10.69 -3.03
N SER A 222 -6.69 -11.86 -3.11
CA SER A 222 -7.32 -13.06 -2.54
C SER A 222 -7.39 -12.96 -1.01
N THR A 223 -8.29 -13.71 -0.38
CA THR A 223 -8.37 -13.76 1.10
C THR A 223 -7.05 -14.21 1.74
N LEU A 224 -6.35 -15.18 1.15
CA LEU A 224 -5.05 -15.60 1.67
C LEU A 224 -4.01 -14.48 1.60
N GLU A 225 -4.04 -13.68 0.53
CA GLU A 225 -3.17 -12.52 0.41
C GLU A 225 -3.50 -11.47 1.47
N HIS A 226 -4.78 -11.17 1.71
CA HIS A 226 -5.17 -10.28 2.81
C HIS A 226 -4.66 -10.77 4.17
N ILE A 227 -4.76 -12.07 4.44
CA ILE A 227 -4.30 -12.64 5.71
C ILE A 227 -2.80 -12.38 5.90
N VAL A 228 -1.97 -12.71 4.91
CA VAL A 228 -0.53 -12.47 5.02
C VAL A 228 -0.21 -10.97 4.98
N TYR A 229 -0.93 -10.17 4.22
CA TYR A 229 -0.75 -8.71 4.13
C TYR A 229 -0.99 -8.02 5.48
N PHE A 230 -2.08 -8.33 6.18
CA PHE A 230 -2.38 -7.75 7.50
C PHE A 230 -1.60 -8.39 8.66
N SER A 231 -0.95 -9.53 8.45
CA SER A 231 -0.13 -10.21 9.46
C SER A 231 1.05 -9.37 9.98
N GLY A 232 1.37 -8.25 9.35
CA GLY A 232 2.45 -7.36 9.79
C GLY A 232 2.24 -6.85 11.22
N VAL A 233 0.97 -6.74 11.66
CA VAL A 233 0.60 -6.30 13.02
C VAL A 233 1.11 -7.26 14.10
N LEU A 234 1.40 -8.52 13.75
CA LEU A 234 1.86 -9.54 14.70
C LEU A 234 3.22 -9.20 15.34
N ILE A 235 3.96 -8.22 14.81
CA ILE A 235 5.17 -7.70 15.46
C ILE A 235 4.88 -7.20 16.89
N HIS A 236 3.69 -6.65 17.13
CA HIS A 236 3.26 -6.10 18.41
C HIS A 236 2.98 -7.18 19.46
N PHE A 237 2.93 -8.45 19.05
CA PHE A 237 2.72 -9.57 19.96
C PHE A 237 4.01 -9.92 20.70
N VAL A 238 5.15 -9.47 20.19
CA VAL A 238 6.48 -9.73 20.76
C VAL A 238 7.24 -8.45 21.10
N VAL A 239 7.01 -7.35 20.37
CA VAL A 239 7.62 -6.04 20.65
C VAL A 239 6.69 -5.23 21.55
N PRO A 240 7.14 -4.79 22.75
CA PRO A 240 6.36 -3.92 23.61
C PRO A 240 5.85 -2.70 22.85
N SER A 241 4.55 -2.51 22.82
CA SER A 241 3.99 -1.38 22.08
C SER A 241 2.65 -0.95 22.66
N HIS A 242 2.33 0.32 22.44
CA HIS A 242 1.03 0.88 22.78
C HIS A 242 0.02 0.48 21.69
N PRO A 243 -1.26 0.24 22.01
CA PRO A 243 -2.30 -0.10 21.03
C PRO A 243 -2.38 0.82 19.80
N VAL A 244 -2.10 2.11 19.99
CA VAL A 244 -2.03 3.10 18.89
C VAL A 244 -1.02 2.71 17.80
N HIS A 245 0.09 2.03 18.12
CA HIS A 245 1.04 1.57 17.09
C HIS A 245 0.43 0.48 16.22
N ALA A 246 -0.24 -0.50 16.82
CA ALA A 246 -0.94 -1.54 16.10
C ALA A 246 -2.09 -0.96 15.25
N MET A 247 -2.83 -0.01 15.81
CA MET A 247 -3.86 0.74 15.08
C MET A 247 -3.26 1.50 13.89
N PHE A 248 -2.12 2.16 14.09
CA PHE A 248 -1.42 2.86 13.02
C PHE A 248 -0.95 1.93 11.91
N GLN A 249 -0.38 0.79 12.27
CA GLN A 249 0.04 -0.20 11.29
C GLN A 249 -1.13 -0.75 10.48
N LEU A 250 -2.23 -1.11 11.15
CA LEU A 250 -3.42 -1.66 10.51
C LEU A 250 -4.13 -0.62 9.61
N MET A 251 -4.33 0.61 10.10
CA MET A 251 -4.90 1.71 9.30
C MET A 251 -4.03 2.07 8.12
N HIS A 252 -2.71 2.13 8.31
CA HIS A 252 -1.80 2.37 7.20
C HIS A 252 -1.87 1.22 6.19
N ALA A 253 -1.92 -0.04 6.61
CA ALA A 253 -2.06 -1.19 5.72
C ALA A 253 -3.40 -1.17 4.96
N GLY A 254 -4.51 -0.85 5.63
CA GLY A 254 -5.84 -0.82 5.03
C GLY A 254 -6.11 0.38 4.12
N LEU A 255 -5.54 1.56 4.43
CA LEU A 255 -5.91 2.82 3.75
C LEU A 255 -4.87 3.30 2.73
N SER A 256 -3.58 3.07 2.96
CA SER A 256 -2.55 3.55 2.03
C SER A 256 -2.60 2.97 0.61
N PRO A 257 -3.08 1.72 0.39
CA PRO A 257 -3.16 1.17 -0.96
C PRO A 257 -4.09 1.96 -1.90
N ALA A 258 -5.13 2.62 -1.37
CA ALA A 258 -6.01 3.48 -2.15
C ALA A 258 -5.21 4.53 -2.94
N LYS A 259 -4.29 5.21 -2.24
CA LYS A 259 -3.41 6.20 -2.85
C LYS A 259 -2.39 5.54 -3.77
N SER A 260 -1.75 4.44 -3.35
CA SER A 260 -0.65 3.84 -4.13
C SER A 260 -1.12 3.20 -5.45
N HIS A 261 -2.43 3.02 -5.64
CA HIS A 261 -3.03 2.42 -6.82
C HIS A 261 -3.91 3.37 -7.63
N VAL A 262 -3.89 4.69 -7.36
CA VAL A 262 -4.80 5.61 -8.08
C VAL A 262 -4.60 5.63 -9.60
N GLY A 263 -3.49 5.12 -10.14
CA GLY A 263 -3.27 5.02 -11.60
C GLY A 263 -2.80 6.31 -12.28
N PHE A 264 -2.49 7.36 -11.51
CA PHE A 264 -1.96 8.65 -11.95
C PHE A 264 -0.64 8.97 -11.26
N ASP A 265 0.25 9.70 -11.92
CA ASP A 265 1.45 10.31 -11.30
C ASP A 265 1.12 11.46 -10.39
N ARG A 266 0.09 12.22 -10.74
CA ARG A 266 -0.34 13.40 -10.01
C ARG A 266 -1.84 13.48 -9.92
N MET A 267 -2.30 14.10 -8.85
CA MET A 267 -3.68 14.49 -8.67
C MET A 267 -3.74 16.01 -8.74
N ILE A 268 -4.31 16.53 -9.83
CA ILE A 268 -4.56 17.97 -9.99
C ILE A 268 -5.60 18.40 -8.95
N VAL A 269 -5.24 19.38 -8.13
CA VAL A 269 -6.09 19.98 -7.09
C VAL A 269 -6.66 21.31 -7.58
N ASP A 270 -5.84 22.05 -8.33
CA ASP A 270 -6.13 23.36 -8.89
C ASP A 270 -5.30 23.56 -10.17
N ASP A 271 -5.55 24.61 -10.94
CA ASP A 271 -4.98 24.80 -12.29
C ASP A 271 -3.44 24.69 -12.34
N ASP A 272 -2.78 25.16 -11.27
CA ASP A 272 -1.32 25.16 -11.10
C ASP A 272 -0.82 24.27 -9.95
N LYS A 273 -1.70 23.57 -9.24
CA LYS A 273 -1.35 22.76 -8.07
C LYS A 273 -1.71 21.30 -8.26
N ALA A 274 -0.72 20.42 -8.10
CA ALA A 274 -0.94 18.99 -8.13
C ALA A 274 -0.18 18.28 -7.02
N ILE A 275 -0.79 17.24 -6.46
CA ILE A 275 -0.19 16.38 -5.44
C ILE A 275 0.49 15.21 -6.17
N ASN A 276 1.79 15.02 -5.95
CA ASN A 276 2.50 13.85 -6.46
C ASN A 276 1.99 12.59 -5.73
N THR A 277 1.67 11.56 -6.50
CA THR A 277 1.19 10.29 -5.93
C THR A 277 2.34 9.39 -5.52
N ASP A 278 3.52 9.57 -6.11
CA ASP A 278 4.74 8.80 -5.89
C ASP A 278 4.61 7.32 -6.31
N ASN A 279 3.66 7.02 -7.20
CA ASN A 279 3.21 5.67 -7.53
C ASN A 279 3.96 5.00 -8.67
N PHE A 280 4.79 5.71 -9.43
CA PHE A 280 5.32 5.16 -10.69
C PHE A 280 6.11 3.87 -10.48
N TYR A 281 6.87 3.79 -9.37
CA TYR A 281 7.60 2.58 -8.99
C TYR A 281 6.68 1.35 -8.84
N HIS A 282 5.54 1.52 -8.16
CA HIS A 282 4.54 0.46 -7.97
C HIS A 282 3.69 0.22 -9.21
N TYR A 283 3.45 1.25 -10.04
CA TYR A 283 2.83 1.06 -11.34
C TYR A 283 3.68 0.17 -12.25
N LEU A 284 5.00 0.35 -12.27
CA LEU A 284 5.91 -0.53 -13.01
C LEU A 284 5.86 -1.97 -12.50
N HIS A 285 5.64 -2.17 -11.20
CA HIS A 285 5.38 -3.50 -10.64
C HIS A 285 4.14 -4.15 -11.27
N HIS A 286 2.99 -3.45 -11.29
CA HIS A 286 1.77 -3.94 -11.96
C HIS A 286 1.92 -4.14 -13.47
N LYS A 287 2.78 -3.35 -14.12
CA LYS A 287 3.05 -3.46 -15.56
C LYS A 287 3.92 -4.66 -15.92
N TYR A 288 4.95 -4.95 -15.11
CA TYR A 288 6.00 -5.92 -15.46
C TYR A 288 6.07 -7.15 -14.55
N PHE A 289 5.41 -7.14 -13.39
CA PHE A 289 5.21 -8.23 -12.41
C PHE A 289 6.49 -8.72 -11.71
N GLU A 290 7.62 -8.73 -12.41
CA GLU A 290 8.90 -9.31 -11.97
C GLU A 290 9.88 -8.28 -11.38
N VAL A 291 9.42 -7.06 -11.11
CA VAL A 291 10.24 -5.93 -10.64
C VAL A 291 9.56 -5.23 -9.48
N ASN A 292 10.30 -4.47 -8.68
CA ASN A 292 9.75 -3.55 -7.69
C ASN A 292 8.81 -4.22 -6.67
N TYR A 293 9.26 -5.28 -6.00
CA TYR A 293 8.47 -5.96 -4.98
C TYR A 293 8.31 -5.14 -3.69
N GLY A 294 9.18 -4.15 -3.48
CA GLY A 294 9.18 -3.30 -2.30
C GLY A 294 8.71 -1.89 -2.59
N GLU A 295 9.06 -1.00 -1.67
CA GLU A 295 8.83 0.43 -1.77
C GLU A 295 10.20 1.15 -1.76
N ARG A 296 10.19 2.48 -1.62
CA ARG A 296 11.39 3.32 -1.84
C ARG A 296 12.19 3.71 -0.60
N ARG A 297 11.80 3.28 0.60
CA ARG A 297 12.51 3.63 1.83
C ARG A 297 13.69 2.70 2.11
N ILE A 298 13.52 1.40 1.87
CA ILE A 298 14.54 0.36 2.04
C ILE A 298 14.91 -0.17 0.65
N PRO A 299 16.20 -0.18 0.25
CA PRO A 299 16.62 -0.54 -1.11
C PRO A 299 16.67 -2.07 -1.33
N LEU A 300 15.61 -2.78 -0.92
CA LEU A 300 15.52 -4.23 -1.00
C LEU A 300 15.56 -4.69 -2.47
N ASP A 301 14.84 -4.02 -3.36
CA ASP A 301 14.86 -4.35 -4.78
C ASP A 301 16.22 -4.10 -5.46
N GLU A 302 17.00 -3.12 -5.04
CA GLU A 302 18.38 -2.95 -5.52
C GLU A 302 19.27 -4.10 -5.04
N TRP A 303 19.23 -4.39 -3.74
CA TRP A 303 20.05 -5.44 -3.13
C TRP A 303 19.79 -6.80 -3.75
N PHE A 304 18.56 -7.05 -4.19
CA PHE A 304 18.16 -8.30 -4.81
C PHE A 304 18.00 -8.25 -6.33
N GLY A 305 18.39 -7.14 -6.97
CA GLY A 305 18.45 -7.02 -8.44
C GLY A 305 17.08 -7.02 -9.13
N THR A 306 16.03 -6.53 -8.47
CA THR A 306 14.65 -6.44 -8.96
C THR A 306 14.16 -5.00 -9.17
N ALA A 307 14.99 -3.98 -8.91
CA ALA A 307 14.63 -2.57 -9.09
C ALA A 307 14.49 -2.16 -10.58
N HIS A 308 13.45 -1.38 -10.86
CA HIS A 308 13.12 -0.80 -12.17
C HIS A 308 12.60 0.63 -12.00
N ASP A 309 13.22 1.58 -12.69
CA ASP A 309 12.97 3.02 -12.59
C ASP A 309 12.27 3.62 -13.83
N GLY A 310 11.87 2.77 -14.77
CA GLY A 310 11.27 3.15 -16.06
C GLY A 310 12.29 3.42 -17.17
N SER A 311 13.59 3.25 -16.90
CA SER A 311 14.64 3.51 -17.89
C SER A 311 14.87 2.37 -18.88
N PRO A 312 15.38 2.65 -20.10
CA PRO A 312 15.79 1.61 -21.04
C PRO A 312 16.82 0.65 -20.46
N GLU A 313 17.73 1.14 -19.61
CA GLU A 313 18.73 0.30 -18.94
C GLU A 313 18.07 -0.68 -17.96
N ALA A 314 17.01 -0.25 -17.26
CA ALA A 314 16.24 -1.12 -16.38
C ALA A 314 15.44 -2.18 -17.17
N ASP A 315 14.88 -1.82 -18.32
CA ASP A 315 14.25 -2.76 -19.25
C ASP A 315 15.25 -3.83 -19.70
N GLU A 316 16.45 -3.43 -20.12
CA GLU A 316 17.50 -4.37 -20.55
C GLU A 316 17.90 -5.34 -19.42
N ARG A 317 18.12 -4.83 -18.20
CA ARG A 317 18.45 -5.66 -17.02
C ARG A 317 17.33 -6.67 -16.73
N MET A 318 16.08 -6.23 -16.78
CA MET A 318 14.91 -7.10 -16.57
C MET A 318 14.85 -8.20 -17.65
N TYR A 319 14.98 -7.84 -18.93
CA TYR A 319 14.92 -8.81 -20.03
C TYR A 319 16.05 -9.84 -19.96
N LYS A 320 17.28 -9.41 -19.64
CA LYS A 320 18.41 -10.34 -19.42
C LYS A 320 18.11 -11.33 -18.31
N ARG A 321 17.57 -10.88 -17.17
CA ARG A 321 17.18 -11.72 -16.02
C ARG A 321 16.07 -12.71 -16.37
N ILE A 322 15.04 -12.28 -17.10
CA ILE A 322 13.93 -13.15 -17.50
C ILE A 322 14.43 -14.22 -18.48
N LYS A 323 15.30 -13.85 -19.43
CA LYS A 323 15.90 -14.78 -20.39
C LYS A 323 16.76 -15.85 -19.69
N SER A 324 17.57 -15.46 -18.70
CA SER A 324 18.39 -16.42 -17.95
C SER A 324 17.56 -17.40 -17.11
N LYS A 325 16.47 -16.93 -16.47
CA LYS A 325 15.53 -17.81 -15.75
C LYS A 325 14.87 -18.84 -16.66
N LYS A 326 14.49 -18.45 -17.89
CA LYS A 326 13.90 -19.36 -18.88
C LYS A 326 14.89 -20.43 -19.33
N TRP A 327 16.16 -20.05 -19.54
CA TRP A 327 17.24 -20.99 -19.86
C TRP A 327 17.46 -22.02 -18.75
N ALA A 328 17.52 -21.59 -17.50
CA ALA A 328 17.71 -22.48 -16.34
C ALA A 328 16.53 -23.44 -16.07
N ARG A 329 15.35 -23.17 -16.62
CA ARG A 329 14.15 -24.03 -16.52
C ARG A 329 13.96 -24.93 -17.76
N GLY A 330 14.83 -24.83 -18.76
CA GLY A 330 14.73 -25.47 -20.06
C GLY A 330 16.05 -26.03 -20.55
N SER A 331 16.74 -26.79 -19.68
CA SER A 331 17.86 -27.69 -19.99
C SER A 331 17.64 -29.03 -19.30
#